data_AF-A0A966INC2-F1
#
_entry.id   AF-A0A966INC2-F1
#
_cell.length_a   1.000
_cell.length_b   1.000
_cell.length_c   1.000
_cell.angle_alpha   90.00
_cell.angle_beta   90.00
_cell.angle_gamma   90.00
#
_symmetry.space_group_name_H-M   'P 1'
#
loop_
_entity.id
_entity.type
_entity.pdbx_description
1 polymer ?
#
loop_
_entity_poly.entity_id
_entity_poly.type
_entity_poly.pdbx_seq_one_letter_code
_entity_poly.pdbx_strand_id
1 'polypeptide(L)' 'NSFYENHAPREATLATLEAKLASLPRDGAPVIMVTHYVTIQAITMQSVPSGGAVLYDLKTGYARELSLSAFSSAD' A
#
# COMPACT_ATOMS: atom_id res chain seq x y z
N ASN A 1 -11.02 -8.85 -0.99
CA ASN A 1 -11.05 -7.41 -1.37
C ASN A 1 -10.48 -7.22 -2.77
N SER A 2 -11.10 -7.89 -3.74
CA SER A 2 -10.67 -7.99 -5.14
C SER A 2 -11.15 -6.77 -5.91
N PHE A 3 -10.24 -6.10 -6.62
CA PHE A 3 -10.50 -4.97 -7.51
C PHE A 3 -10.88 -5.41 -8.94
N TYR A 4 -11.18 -6.69 -9.17
CA TYR A 4 -11.31 -7.22 -10.52
C TYR A 4 -12.75 -7.30 -11.06
N GLU A 5 -13.77 -7.06 -10.23
CA GLU A 5 -15.18 -7.13 -10.64
C GLU A 5 -15.96 -5.92 -10.15
N ASN A 6 -16.00 -4.88 -10.99
CA ASN A 6 -17.15 -3.98 -11.25
C ASN A 6 -18.18 -3.66 -10.13
N HIS A 7 -17.81 -3.53 -8.84
CA HIS A 7 -18.78 -3.37 -7.75
C HIS A 7 -18.64 -2.12 -6.88
N ALA A 8 -17.60 -1.29 -7.06
CA ALA A 8 -17.50 -0.02 -6.34
C ALA A 8 -16.96 1.09 -7.25
N PRO A 9 -17.57 2.30 -7.25
CA PRO A 9 -17.01 3.45 -7.94
C PRO A 9 -15.56 3.67 -7.50
N ARG A 10 -14.64 3.79 -8.46
CA ARG A 10 -13.20 3.98 -8.21
C ARG A 10 -12.95 5.11 -7.22
N GLU A 11 -13.63 6.24 -7.39
CA GLU A 11 -13.51 7.42 -6.53
C GLU A 11 -13.99 7.15 -5.10
N ALA A 12 -15.14 6.51 -4.92
CA ALA A 12 -15.64 6.14 -3.59
C ALA A 12 -14.68 5.18 -2.86
N THR A 13 -14.04 4.30 -3.62
CA THR A 13 -13.07 3.33 -3.09
C THR A 13 -11.77 4.03 -2.69
N LEU A 14 -11.30 4.99 -3.49
CA LEU A 14 -10.13 5.82 -3.16
C LEU A 14 -10.40 6.69 -1.94
N ALA A 15 -11.56 7.34 -1.84
CA ALA A 15 -11.93 8.14 -0.67
C ALA A 15 -11.95 7.29 0.60
N THR A 16 -12.47 6.06 0.54
CA THR A 16 -12.48 5.12 1.67
C THR A 16 -11.06 4.72 2.07
N LEU A 17 -10.18 4.51 1.10
CA LEU A 17 -8.78 4.17 1.32
C LEU A 17 -8.01 5.34 1.94
N GLU A 18 -8.18 6.55 1.43
CA GLU A 18 -7.60 7.78 1.98
C GLU A 18 -8.06 8.02 3.42
N ALA A 19 -9.36 7.86 3.70
CA ALA A 19 -9.90 7.94 5.04
C ALA A 19 -9.27 6.88 5.97
N LYS A 20 -9.08 5.65 5.48
CA LYS A 20 -8.40 4.60 6.25
C LYS A 20 -6.95 4.98 6.55
N LEU A 21 -6.19 5.46 5.58
CA LEU A 21 -4.81 5.90 5.78
C LEU A 21 -4.74 7.08 6.76
N ALA A 22 -5.66 8.03 6.68
CA ALA A 22 -5.75 9.17 7.59
C ALA A 22 -6.05 8.76 9.04
N SER A 23 -6.74 7.62 9.24
CA SER A 23 -7.02 7.07 10.57
C SER A 23 -5.83 6.36 11.22
N LEU A 24 -4.76 6.06 10.47
CA LEU A 24 -3.60 5.35 10.99
C LEU A 24 -2.70 6.29 11.82
N PRO A 25 -2.09 5.77 12.91
CA PRO A 25 -1.21 6.58 13.75
C PRO A 25 0.05 6.98 13.00
N ARG A 26 0.39 8.28 13.01
CA ARG A 26 1.59 8.81 12.34
C ARG A 26 2.88 8.66 13.16
N ASP A 27 2.74 8.50 14.47
CA ASP A 27 3.83 8.37 15.45
C ASP A 27 3.74 7.06 16.24
N GLY A 28 2.97 6.10 15.72
CA GLY A 28 2.75 4.79 16.35
C GLY A 28 3.62 3.68 15.76
N ALA A 29 3.35 2.45 16.16
CA ALA A 29 3.99 1.28 15.59
C ALA A 29 3.70 1.18 14.07
N PRO A 30 4.66 0.67 13.26
CA PRO A 30 4.44 0.45 11.84
C PRO A 30 3.23 -0.44 11.57
N VAL A 31 2.43 -0.09 10.55
CA VAL A 31 1.26 -0.85 10.13
C VAL A 31 1.57 -1.57 8.83
N ILE A 32 1.28 -2.88 8.77
CA ILE A 32 1.37 -3.66 7.53
C ILE A 32 -0.03 -3.71 6.89
N MET A 33 -0.12 -3.23 5.66
CA MET A 33 -1.34 -3.32 4.86
C MET A 33 -1.17 -4.36 3.76
N VAL A 34 -1.92 -5.45 3.85
CA VAL A 34 -1.96 -6.48 2.79
C VAL A 34 -3.09 -6.15 1.83
N THR A 35 -2.72 -5.87 0.57
CA THR A 35 -3.68 -5.45 -0.46
C THR A 35 -3.22 -5.89 -1.85
N HIS A 36 -3.96 -5.49 -2.88
CA HIS A 36 -3.64 -5.76 -4.27
C HIS A 36 -2.72 -4.68 -4.85
N TYR A 37 -1.98 -5.05 -5.89
CA TYR A 37 -1.11 -4.16 -6.66
C TYR A 37 -1.77 -2.81 -7.01
N VAL A 38 -3.01 -2.81 -7.51
CA VAL A 38 -3.71 -1.58 -7.92
C VAL A 38 -3.94 -0.59 -6.78
N THR A 39 -4.07 -1.08 -5.55
CA THR A 39 -4.21 -0.23 -4.36
C THR A 39 -2.87 0.39 -4.00
N ILE A 40 -1.79 -0.39 -4.06
CA ILE A 40 -0.42 0.10 -3.82
C ILE A 40 -0.10 1.20 -4.84
N GLN A 41 -0.35 0.95 -6.12
CA GLN A 41 -0.10 1.90 -7.20
C GLN A 41 -0.91 3.19 -7.00
N ALA A 42 -2.20 3.09 -6.65
CA ALA A 42 -3.06 4.26 -6.51
C ALA A 42 -2.64 5.20 -5.37
N ILE A 43 -2.10 4.68 -4.27
CA ILE A 43 -1.66 5.50 -3.12
C ILE A 43 -0.24 6.00 -3.31
N THR A 44 0.66 5.11 -3.75
CA THR A 44 2.11 5.34 -3.66
C THR A 44 2.72 5.79 -4.98
N MET A 45 1.96 5.70 -6.08
CA MET A 45 2.43 5.89 -7.45
C MET A 45 3.58 4.95 -7.84
N GLN A 46 3.85 3.91 -7.05
CA GLN A 46 4.88 2.91 -7.30
C GLN A 46 4.29 1.68 -7.98
N SER A 47 5.07 1.12 -8.91
CA SER A 47 4.82 -0.22 -9.46
C SER A 47 5.70 -1.22 -8.73
N VAL A 48 5.12 -2.34 -8.32
CA VAL A 48 5.84 -3.44 -7.63
C VAL A 48 5.53 -4.78 -8.27
N PRO A 49 6.46 -5.76 -8.22
CA PRO A 49 6.20 -7.11 -8.68
C PRO A 49 5.17 -7.82 -7.78
N SER A 50 4.67 -8.97 -8.25
CA SER A 50 3.83 -9.84 -7.41
C SER A 50 4.56 -10.25 -6.14
N GLY A 51 3.90 -10.15 -5.00
CA GLY A 51 4.51 -10.37 -3.68
C GLY A 51 5.47 -9.26 -3.22
N GLY A 52 5.65 -8.19 -3.99
CA GLY A 52 6.44 -7.02 -3.61
C GLY A 52 5.75 -6.17 -2.54
N ALA A 53 6.50 -5.22 -1.98
CA ALA A 53 6.03 -4.32 -0.93
C ALA A 53 6.55 -2.89 -1.15
N VAL A 54 5.86 -1.92 -0.57
CA VAL A 54 6.27 -0.50 -0.57
C VAL A 54 6.33 -0.02 0.88
N LEU A 55 7.43 0.63 1.25
CA LEU A 55 7.49 1.45 2.45
C LEU A 55 6.84 2.80 2.13
N TYR A 56 5.83 3.19 2.91
CA TYR A 56 5.08 4.42 2.73
C TYR A 56 5.05 5.24 4.01
N ASP A 57 5.52 6.48 3.94
CA ASP A 57 5.44 7.43 5.04
C ASP A 57 4.13 8.23 4.98
N LEU A 58 3.23 7.98 5.92
CA LEU A 58 1.94 8.65 6.04
C LEU A 58 2.05 10.16 6.33
N LYS A 59 3.20 10.65 6.82
CA LYS A 59 3.41 12.09 7.08
C LYS A 59 3.81 12.83 5.82
N THR A 60 4.76 12.30 5.08
CA THR A 60 5.39 12.98 3.95
C THR A 60 4.80 12.55 2.60
N GLY A 61 4.09 11.42 2.55
CA GLY A 61 3.66 10.78 1.32
C GLY A 61 4.81 10.11 0.55
N TYR A 62 6.01 10.05 1.14
CA TYR A 62 7.15 9.42 0.49
C TYR A 62 6.96 7.91 0.40
N ALA A 63 7.25 7.37 -0.78
CA ALA A 63 7.12 5.95 -1.08
C ALA A 63 8.41 5.39 -1.67
N ARG A 64 8.78 4.17 -1.28
CA ARG A 64 9.87 3.42 -1.90
C ARG A 64 9.54 1.93 -1.91
N GLU A 65 9.81 1.27 -3.04
CA GLU A 65 9.78 -0.19 -3.10
C GLU A 65 10.73 -0.81 -2.06
N LEU A 66 10.20 -1.77 -1.29
CA LEU A 66 10.97 -2.51 -0.32
C LEU A 66 11.55 -3.76 -0.99
N SER A 67 12.87 -3.81 -1.13
CA SER A 67 13.55 -5.00 -1.62
C SER A 67 13.46 -6.13 -0.60
N LEU A 68 12.67 -7.15 -0.88
CA LEU A 68 12.49 -8.30 0.01
C LEU A 68 13.63 -9.31 -0.07
N SER A 69 14.45 -9.26 -1.13
CA SER A 69 15.66 -10.10 -1.23
C SER A 69 16.68 -9.78 -0.14
N ALA A 70 16.65 -8.56 0.43
CA ALA A 70 17.46 -8.20 1.59
C ALA A 70 17.07 -8.95 2.87
N PHE A 71 15.89 -9.58 2.90
CA PHE A 71 15.38 -10.39 4.02
C PHE A 71 15.34 -11.89 3.72
N SER A 72 15.77 -12.30 2.53
CA SER A 72 16.02 -13.72 2.25
C SER A 72 17.27 -14.13 3.02
N SER A 73 17.17 -15.14 3.88
CA SER A 73 18.35 -15.83 4.38
C SER A 73 19.13 -16.35 3.15
N ALA A 74 20.44 -16.07 3.11
CA ALA A 74 21.33 -16.85 2.26
C ALA A 74 21.30 -18.29 2.80
N ASP A 75 20.80 -19.21 2.00
CA ASP A 75 20.96 -20.66 2.25
C ASP A 75 22.43 -21.06 2.15
#